data_AF-A0A9P9G904-F1
#
_entry.id   AF-A0A9P9G904-F1
#
_cell.length_a   1.000
_cell.length_b   1.000
_cell.length_c   1.000
_cell.angle_alpha   90.00
_cell.angle_beta   90.00
_cell.angle_gamma   90.00
#
_symmetry.space_group_name_H-M   'P 1'
#
loop_
_entity.id
_entity.type
_entity.pdbx_description
1 polymer ?
#
loop_
_entity_poly.entity_id
_entity_poly.type
_entity_poly.pdbx_seq_one_letter_code
_entity_poly.pdbx_strand_id
1 'polypeptide(L)'
;MTSLCVSRMRIADTKLEWAFFGVAVAQFVLVTLLQISVLVRYLDWVNPAVYQVPLSYVIPMVFVIPTFGCLFQATVALDTCRIKNKIQIWAQCVINICLSVTAGMQYVQAKEATERILKGHDKFNNPFADKDEPFWKYTQPALIACIVLFSACSILMVALACWLHVEFSWTLYEHVSPDVKMKARHLRYQAYLVCLKISLLFVILFVVVYGFLNVHYEEPEFGLTMAILPIAVIQAGLAAYCVTNEHKKGMFVVIALHLGLVGYLVSRLTILFGKGLRSKTLMKEEMVLFAAMGLFLSIVSAIAAAICTANFDKGLKPLLLGQEPRNLAPPQGFELTRPRPISGVFSRPERMSRRFDIDYMAGRKGSKSQKGGQSKATAAVLVFPPFLFLGPCSAASSSSFLQSNSVTSVISIGSTPSEKIDGVTYHRISMVDSPSASISESIELAANIIDEVAAEGRKVLVHCSAGISRSPTIIAGYLMTRQGLPLKAALAAIVSARPTVCPNPGFIGQLRSLDQDLHGHDYLGVDELPRRAEDRLGLFTQAEKETDG
;
A
#
# COMPACT_ATOMS: atom_id res chain seq x y z
N MET A 1 -16.96 26.24 -16.11
CA MET A 1 -15.49 26.11 -16.17
C MET A 1 -14.93 26.62 -14.85
N THR A 2 -13.83 26.03 -14.37
CA THR A 2 -13.07 26.34 -13.14
C THR A 2 -13.73 26.05 -11.78
N SER A 3 -13.75 24.76 -11.41
CA SER A 3 -13.46 24.33 -10.03
C SER A 3 -12.86 22.92 -10.09
N LEU A 4 -11.71 22.81 -10.76
CA LEU A 4 -10.79 21.72 -10.49
C LEU A 4 -10.19 22.06 -9.13
N CYS A 5 -10.73 21.43 -8.09
CA CYS A 5 -10.10 21.36 -6.78
C CYS A 5 -8.65 20.92 -7.02
N VAL A 6 -7.73 21.89 -6.95
CA VAL A 6 -6.31 21.63 -6.84
C VAL A 6 -6.16 20.94 -5.49
N SER A 7 -6.33 19.62 -5.49
CA SER A 7 -5.85 18.79 -4.41
C SER A 7 -4.37 19.13 -4.29
N ARG A 8 -4.02 19.78 -3.19
CA ARG A 8 -2.63 20.07 -2.82
C ARG A 8 -1.87 18.78 -3.04
N MET A 9 -1.03 18.71 -4.06
CA MET A 9 -0.27 17.52 -4.45
C MET A 9 0.77 17.26 -3.36
N ARG A 10 0.32 16.75 -2.21
CA ARG A 10 1.18 16.41 -1.08
C ARG A 10 2.02 15.23 -1.52
N ILE A 11 3.32 15.51 -1.68
CA ILE A 11 4.33 14.55 -2.12
C ILE A 11 4.43 13.38 -1.12
N ALA A 12 4.32 13.69 0.17
CA ALA A 12 4.27 12.73 1.26
C ALA A 12 3.52 13.36 2.44
N ASP A 13 2.67 12.57 3.09
CA ASP A 13 1.83 12.95 4.22
C ASP A 13 2.51 12.67 5.56
N THR A 14 3.40 11.67 5.61
CA THR A 14 4.01 11.22 6.88
C THR A 14 5.53 11.39 6.87
N LYS A 15 6.11 11.50 8.08
CA LYS A 15 7.57 11.61 8.24
C LYS A 15 8.29 10.38 7.67
N LEU A 16 7.64 9.23 7.69
CA LEU A 16 8.20 7.97 7.20
C LEU A 16 8.26 7.93 5.68
N GLU A 17 7.21 8.41 5.01
CA GLU A 17 7.17 8.58 3.55
C GLU A 17 8.30 9.53 3.08
N TRP A 18 8.48 10.67 3.76
CA TRP A 18 9.59 11.60 3.49
C TRP A 18 10.96 10.99 3.75
N ALA A 19 11.10 10.16 4.79
CA ALA A 19 12.36 9.48 5.07
C ALA A 19 12.71 8.48 3.95
N PHE A 20 11.76 7.64 3.52
CA PHE A 20 11.98 6.66 2.45
C PHE A 20 12.35 7.34 1.13
N PHE A 21 11.59 8.35 0.72
CA PHE A 21 11.90 9.14 -0.47
C PHE A 21 13.24 9.89 -0.34
N GLY A 22 13.48 10.48 0.83
CA GLY A 22 14.72 11.21 1.13
C GLY A 22 15.97 10.34 1.02
N VAL A 23 15.92 9.07 1.43
CA VAL A 23 17.02 8.13 1.26
C VAL A 23 17.32 7.86 -0.21
N ALA A 24 16.29 7.63 -1.03
CA ALA A 24 16.48 7.41 -2.47
C ALA A 24 17.08 8.65 -3.19
N VAL A 25 16.62 9.85 -2.83
CA VAL A 25 17.16 11.11 -3.37
C VAL A 25 18.59 11.37 -2.89
N ALA A 26 18.87 11.19 -1.60
CA ALA A 26 20.21 11.35 -1.05
C ALA A 26 21.20 10.37 -1.70
N GLN A 27 20.79 9.11 -1.88
CA GLN A 27 21.56 8.11 -2.59
C GLN A 27 21.85 8.55 -4.03
N PHE A 28 20.85 9.01 -4.78
CA PHE A 28 21.03 9.53 -6.14
C PHE A 28 22.03 10.69 -6.18
N VAL A 29 21.89 11.69 -5.33
CA VAL A 29 22.77 12.87 -5.31
C VAL A 29 24.21 12.46 -4.97
N LEU A 30 24.39 11.70 -3.88
CA LEU A 30 25.73 11.31 -3.41
C LEU A 30 26.44 10.39 -4.39
N VAL A 31 25.74 9.40 -4.96
CA VAL A 31 26.29 8.55 -6.03
C VAL A 31 26.67 9.41 -7.22
N THR A 32 25.78 10.28 -7.71
CA THR A 32 26.06 11.12 -8.88
C THR A 32 27.30 11.99 -8.68
N LEU A 33 27.46 12.62 -7.51
CA LEU A 33 28.64 13.43 -7.19
C LEU A 33 29.93 12.60 -7.23
N LEU A 34 29.92 11.39 -6.65
CA LEU A 34 31.05 10.48 -6.72
C LEU A 34 31.34 10.06 -8.17
N GLN A 35 30.32 9.67 -8.94
CA GLN A 35 30.50 9.24 -10.33
C GLN A 35 31.02 10.37 -11.22
N ILE A 36 30.52 11.60 -11.07
CA ILE A 36 31.03 12.77 -11.81
C ILE A 36 32.49 13.03 -11.47
N SER A 37 32.86 12.97 -10.18
CA SER A 37 34.26 13.20 -9.77
C SER A 37 35.23 12.21 -10.43
N VAL A 38 34.83 10.95 -10.59
CA VAL A 38 35.63 9.93 -11.25
C VAL A 38 35.60 10.11 -12.78
N LEU A 39 34.44 10.48 -13.35
CA LEU A 39 34.30 10.69 -14.80
C LEU A 39 35.17 11.85 -15.28
N VAL A 40 35.22 12.98 -14.57
CA VAL A 40 36.09 14.12 -14.93
C VAL A 40 37.55 13.68 -14.96
N ARG A 41 37.99 12.94 -13.93
CA ARG A 41 39.36 12.39 -13.88
C ARG A 41 39.64 11.41 -15.01
N TYR A 42 38.66 10.60 -15.38
CA TYR A 42 38.80 9.69 -16.50
C TYR A 42 39.02 10.46 -17.81
N LEU A 43 38.24 11.53 -18.04
CA LEU A 43 38.34 12.35 -19.24
C LEU A 43 39.67 13.10 -19.33
N ASP A 44 40.21 13.55 -18.20
CA ASP A 44 41.54 14.20 -18.13
C ASP A 44 42.68 13.20 -18.40
N TRP A 45 42.51 11.95 -17.97
CA TRP A 45 43.54 10.90 -18.01
C TRP A 45 43.72 10.24 -19.40
N VAL A 46 42.64 10.14 -20.18
CA VAL A 46 42.66 9.42 -21.46
C VAL A 46 43.00 10.30 -22.65
N ASN A 47 43.80 9.75 -23.57
CA ASN A 47 44.13 10.41 -24.82
C ASN A 47 42.99 10.27 -25.85
N PRO A 48 42.79 11.24 -26.76
CA PRO A 48 41.71 11.20 -27.76
C PRO A 48 41.68 9.94 -28.64
N ALA A 49 42.81 9.26 -28.82
CA ALA A 49 42.91 8.02 -29.58
C ALA A 49 42.07 6.88 -29.00
N VAL A 50 41.78 6.88 -27.69
CA VAL A 50 40.99 5.82 -27.05
C VAL A 50 39.55 5.76 -27.56
N TYR A 51 38.98 6.89 -27.98
CA TYR A 51 37.57 6.99 -28.39
C TYR A 51 37.25 6.29 -29.73
N GLN A 52 38.25 5.66 -30.37
CA GLN A 52 38.07 4.87 -31.58
C GLN A 52 37.83 3.39 -31.30
N VAL A 53 37.85 2.96 -30.04
CA VAL A 53 37.65 1.55 -29.65
C VAL A 53 36.52 1.40 -28.63
N PRO A 54 35.78 0.27 -28.60
CA PRO A 54 34.71 0.06 -27.62
C PRO A 54 35.16 0.16 -26.16
N LEU A 55 36.46 -0.07 -25.89
CA LEU A 55 37.05 0.00 -24.56
C LEU A 55 36.89 1.37 -23.89
N SER A 56 36.86 2.48 -24.65
CA SER A 56 36.67 3.82 -24.09
C SER A 56 35.31 4.01 -23.43
N TYR A 57 34.30 3.25 -23.83
CA TYR A 57 32.96 3.40 -23.29
C TYR A 57 32.75 2.63 -21.99
N VAL A 58 33.66 1.71 -21.60
CA VAL A 58 33.47 0.91 -20.38
C VAL A 58 33.39 1.80 -19.15
N ILE A 59 34.36 2.69 -18.94
CA ILE A 59 34.42 3.57 -17.77
C ILE A 59 33.19 4.52 -17.70
N PRO A 60 32.82 5.25 -18.77
CA PRO A 60 31.58 6.02 -18.79
C PRO A 60 30.32 5.17 -18.52
N MET A 61 30.22 3.97 -19.10
CA MET A 61 29.04 3.11 -18.95
C MET A 61 28.87 2.62 -17.52
N VAL A 62 29.95 2.16 -16.86
CA VAL A 62 29.88 1.72 -15.46
C VAL A 62 29.51 2.84 -14.49
N PHE A 63 29.59 4.11 -14.91
CA PHE A 63 29.17 5.28 -14.11
C PHE A 63 27.74 5.74 -14.45
N VAL A 64 27.37 5.70 -15.73
CA VAL A 64 26.03 6.06 -16.20
C VAL A 64 24.98 5.07 -15.67
N ILE A 65 25.29 3.77 -15.64
CA ILE A 65 24.35 2.72 -15.21
C ILE A 65 23.88 2.91 -13.75
N PRO A 66 24.75 3.01 -12.72
CA PRO A 66 24.30 3.24 -11.35
C PRO A 66 23.61 4.60 -11.18
N THR A 67 24.10 5.64 -11.85
CA THR A 67 23.52 6.99 -11.80
C THR A 67 22.09 6.99 -12.32
N PHE A 68 21.86 6.39 -13.48
CA PHE A 68 20.53 6.24 -14.07
C PHE A 68 19.63 5.36 -13.20
N GLY A 69 20.16 4.25 -12.67
CA GLY A 69 19.45 3.38 -11.73
C GLY A 69 18.94 4.13 -10.50
N CYS A 70 19.79 4.94 -9.86
CA CYS A 70 19.39 5.75 -8.71
C CYS A 70 18.38 6.85 -9.08
N LEU A 71 18.53 7.50 -10.24
CA LEU A 71 17.55 8.49 -10.72
C LEU A 71 16.17 7.86 -10.92
N PHE A 72 16.14 6.68 -11.57
CA PHE A 72 14.93 5.92 -11.77
C PHE A 72 14.30 5.51 -10.43
N GLN A 73 15.12 5.02 -9.49
CA GLN A 73 14.69 4.67 -8.14
C GLN A 73 14.07 5.86 -7.40
N ALA A 74 14.72 7.03 -7.41
CA ALA A 74 14.18 8.26 -6.81
C ALA A 74 12.84 8.68 -7.43
N THR A 75 12.71 8.56 -8.76
CA THR A 75 11.46 8.85 -9.48
C THR A 75 10.33 7.91 -9.09
N VAL A 76 10.62 6.61 -8.99
CA VAL A 76 9.62 5.60 -8.60
C VAL A 76 9.33 5.65 -7.09
N ALA A 77 10.27 6.08 -6.25
CA ALA A 77 10.04 6.34 -4.83
C ALA A 77 9.05 7.49 -4.63
N LEU A 78 9.17 8.58 -5.40
CA LEU A 78 8.20 9.68 -5.41
C LEU A 78 6.79 9.18 -5.77
N ASP A 79 6.71 8.35 -6.81
CA ASP A 79 5.47 7.73 -7.24
C ASP A 79 4.89 6.75 -6.20
N THR A 80 5.76 6.07 -5.44
CA THR A 80 5.36 5.18 -4.33
C THR A 80 4.65 5.96 -3.23
N CYS A 81 5.20 7.12 -2.83
CA CYS A 81 4.59 7.99 -1.84
C CYS A 81 3.25 8.57 -2.31
N ARG A 82 3.15 8.92 -3.61
CA ARG A 82 1.92 9.46 -4.20
C ARG A 82 0.79 8.45 -4.33
N ILE A 83 1.08 7.25 -4.84
CA ILE A 83 0.07 6.22 -5.15
C ILE A 83 -0.24 5.33 -3.94
N LYS A 84 0.62 5.36 -2.91
CA LYS A 84 0.52 4.51 -1.70
C LYS A 84 0.47 3.01 -2.04
N ASN A 85 1.25 2.60 -3.04
CA ASN A 85 1.30 1.22 -3.56
C ASN A 85 2.28 0.34 -2.76
N LYS A 86 1.76 -0.68 -2.09
CA LYS A 86 2.57 -1.61 -1.26
C LYS A 86 3.53 -2.49 -2.05
N ILE A 87 3.12 -2.96 -3.22
CA ILE A 87 3.96 -3.82 -4.07
C ILE A 87 5.20 -3.03 -4.49
N GLN A 88 4.99 -1.75 -4.80
CA GLN A 88 6.05 -0.85 -5.27
C GLN A 88 7.12 -0.59 -4.20
N ILE A 89 6.76 -0.51 -2.92
CA ILE A 89 7.73 -0.38 -1.81
C ILE A 89 8.74 -1.53 -1.84
N TRP A 90 8.25 -2.78 -1.84
CA TRP A 90 9.13 -3.94 -1.83
C TRP A 90 9.93 -4.06 -3.13
N ALA A 91 9.32 -3.67 -4.25
CA ALA A 91 10.02 -3.66 -5.53
C ALA A 91 11.17 -2.63 -5.55
N GLN A 92 11.02 -1.48 -4.89
CA GLN A 92 12.09 -0.50 -4.69
C GLN A 92 13.27 -1.08 -3.89
N CYS A 93 12.99 -1.85 -2.83
CA CYS A 93 14.05 -2.53 -2.07
C CYS A 93 14.81 -3.54 -2.93
N VAL A 94 14.09 -4.34 -3.74
CA VAL A 94 14.72 -5.31 -4.65
C VAL A 94 15.59 -4.61 -5.68
N ILE A 95 15.11 -3.52 -6.30
CA ILE A 95 15.90 -2.72 -7.25
C ILE A 95 17.16 -2.18 -6.58
N ASN A 96 17.06 -1.66 -5.36
CA ASN A 96 18.23 -1.10 -4.68
C ASN A 96 19.29 -2.16 -4.37
N ILE A 97 18.86 -3.37 -4.01
CA ILE A 97 19.76 -4.52 -3.84
C ILE A 97 20.44 -4.88 -5.17
N CYS A 98 19.68 -4.93 -6.27
CA CYS A 98 20.27 -5.15 -7.60
C CYS A 98 21.30 -4.07 -7.97
N LEU A 99 21.01 -2.79 -7.72
CA LEU A 99 21.95 -1.70 -7.96
C LEU A 99 23.19 -1.78 -7.05
N SER A 100 23.04 -2.29 -5.82
CA SER A 100 24.17 -2.56 -4.95
C SER A 100 25.08 -3.67 -5.49
N VAL A 101 24.52 -4.71 -6.10
CA VAL A 101 25.30 -5.75 -6.80
C VAL A 101 26.02 -5.14 -8.00
N THR A 102 25.33 -4.31 -8.78
CA THR A 102 25.93 -3.56 -9.89
C THR A 102 27.08 -2.66 -9.44
N ALA A 103 26.97 -1.98 -8.29
CA ALA A 103 28.07 -1.18 -7.73
C ALA A 103 29.30 -2.04 -7.37
N GLY A 104 29.09 -3.28 -6.94
CA GLY A 104 30.18 -4.25 -6.75
C GLY A 104 30.84 -4.66 -8.07
N MET A 105 30.03 -4.95 -9.09
CA MET A 105 30.52 -5.26 -10.44
C MET A 105 31.28 -4.10 -11.07
N GLN A 106 30.80 -2.86 -10.87
CA GLN A 106 31.43 -1.62 -11.33
C GLN A 106 32.90 -1.53 -10.90
N TYR A 107 33.23 -1.92 -9.67
CA TYR A 107 34.62 -1.88 -9.20
C TYR A 107 35.53 -2.79 -10.02
N VAL A 108 35.10 -4.02 -10.26
CA VAL A 108 35.88 -5.02 -11.01
C VAL A 108 36.05 -4.57 -12.46
N GLN A 109 34.96 -4.13 -13.09
CA GLN A 109 34.97 -3.68 -14.47
C GLN A 109 35.81 -2.42 -14.68
N ALA A 110 35.72 -1.45 -13.76
CA ALA A 110 36.53 -0.24 -13.82
C ALA A 110 38.03 -0.56 -13.68
N LYS A 111 38.38 -1.51 -12.80
CA LYS A 111 39.76 -1.98 -12.63
C LYS A 111 40.29 -2.62 -13.90
N GLU A 112 39.56 -3.60 -14.46
CA GLU A 112 39.95 -4.30 -15.68
C GLU A 112 40.07 -3.36 -16.88
N ALA A 113 39.15 -2.40 -17.01
CA ALA A 113 39.19 -1.39 -18.06
C ALA A 113 40.44 -0.51 -17.92
N THR A 114 40.75 -0.05 -16.71
CA THR A 114 41.94 0.76 -16.43
C THR A 114 43.23 0.02 -16.84
N GLU A 115 43.37 -1.25 -16.44
CA GLU A 115 44.52 -2.08 -16.78
C GLU A 115 44.68 -2.30 -18.29
N ARG A 116 43.56 -2.44 -19.01
CA ARG A 116 43.56 -2.62 -20.47
C ARG A 116 43.86 -1.32 -21.22
N ILE A 117 43.35 -0.19 -20.73
CA ILE A 117 43.61 1.14 -21.31
C ILE A 117 45.11 1.48 -21.16
N LEU A 118 45.71 1.25 -20.00
CA LEU A 118 47.15 1.49 -19.75
C LEU A 118 48.09 0.71 -20.69
N LYS A 119 47.66 -0.49 -21.11
CA LYS A 119 48.43 -1.35 -22.03
C LYS A 119 48.11 -1.08 -23.50
N GLY A 120 46.99 -0.42 -23.78
CA GLY A 120 46.48 -0.22 -25.12
C GLY A 120 47.18 0.92 -25.86
N HIS A 121 47.40 0.71 -27.16
CA HIS A 121 47.99 1.68 -28.07
C HIS A 121 47.16 1.72 -29.36
N ASP A 122 47.18 2.86 -30.04
CA ASP A 122 46.55 3.00 -31.35
C ASP A 122 47.39 2.34 -32.47
N LYS A 123 46.88 2.41 -33.72
CA LYS A 123 47.58 1.88 -34.89
C LYS A 123 48.92 2.58 -35.18
N PHE A 124 49.13 3.77 -34.64
CA PHE A 124 50.34 4.58 -34.77
C PHE A 124 51.25 4.47 -33.53
N ASN A 125 50.95 3.53 -32.63
CA ASN A 125 51.67 3.27 -31.38
C ASN A 125 51.61 4.41 -30.34
N ASN A 126 50.61 5.30 -30.42
CA ASN A 126 50.33 6.27 -29.36
C ASN A 126 49.59 5.58 -28.21
N PRO A 127 49.96 5.83 -26.94
CA PRO A 127 49.28 5.22 -25.79
C PRO A 127 47.86 5.77 -25.62
N PHE A 128 46.94 4.93 -25.15
CA PHE A 128 45.55 5.36 -24.90
C PHE A 128 45.36 6.24 -23.66
N ALA A 129 46.31 6.25 -22.73
CA ALA A 129 46.26 7.09 -21.54
C ALA A 129 47.67 7.47 -21.06
N ASP A 130 47.74 8.50 -20.24
CA ASP A 130 48.97 8.89 -19.56
C ASP A 130 49.36 7.84 -18.51
N LYS A 131 50.63 7.40 -18.54
CA LYS A 131 51.17 6.42 -17.59
C LYS A 131 51.69 7.09 -16.31
N ASP A 132 52.01 8.37 -16.37
CA ASP A 132 52.56 9.12 -15.24
C ASP A 132 51.45 9.59 -14.29
N GLU A 133 50.21 9.68 -14.76
CA GLU A 133 49.06 10.04 -13.94
C GLU A 133 48.45 8.81 -13.23
N PRO A 134 48.41 8.78 -11.88
CA PRO A 134 47.94 7.63 -11.13
C PRO A 134 46.41 7.61 -10.97
N PHE A 135 45.67 7.50 -12.09
CA PHE A 135 44.20 7.50 -12.14
C PHE A 135 43.57 6.54 -11.12
N TRP A 136 44.04 5.28 -11.07
CA TRP A 136 43.46 4.25 -10.20
C TRP A 136 43.55 4.60 -8.70
N LYS A 137 44.63 5.27 -8.28
CA LYS A 137 44.85 5.65 -6.87
C LYS A 137 43.75 6.57 -6.35
N TYR A 138 43.21 7.43 -7.23
CA TYR A 138 42.13 8.35 -6.90
C TYR A 138 40.74 7.72 -7.12
N THR A 139 40.59 6.91 -8.16
CA THR A 139 39.32 6.26 -8.52
C THR A 139 38.91 5.16 -7.53
N GLN A 140 39.86 4.35 -7.07
CA GLN A 140 39.61 3.22 -6.17
C GLN A 140 38.81 3.60 -4.90
N PRO A 141 39.20 4.61 -4.09
CA PRO A 141 38.44 4.96 -2.89
C PRO A 141 37.03 5.47 -3.20
N ALA A 142 36.83 6.19 -4.31
CA ALA A 142 35.51 6.67 -4.70
C ALA A 142 34.56 5.51 -5.07
N LEU A 143 35.06 4.47 -5.75
CA LEU A 143 34.27 3.27 -6.07
C LEU A 143 33.93 2.45 -4.82
N ILE A 144 34.87 2.32 -3.88
CA ILE A 144 34.61 1.67 -2.59
C ILE A 144 33.54 2.45 -1.81
N ALA A 145 33.63 3.79 -1.79
CA ALA A 145 32.62 4.63 -1.17
C ALA A 145 31.23 4.44 -1.79
N CYS A 146 31.14 4.25 -3.12
CA CYS A 146 29.88 3.91 -3.79
C CYS A 146 29.31 2.58 -3.28
N ILE A 147 30.11 1.52 -3.18
CA ILE A 147 29.66 0.20 -2.67
C ILE A 147 29.11 0.31 -1.25
N VAL A 148 29.83 1.01 -0.37
CA VAL A 148 29.41 1.24 1.02
C VAL A 148 28.10 2.02 1.07
N LEU A 149 27.98 3.07 0.26
CA LEU A 149 26.77 3.90 0.17
C LEU A 149 25.56 3.09 -0.31
N PHE A 150 25.69 2.32 -1.40
CA PHE A 150 24.62 1.45 -1.89
C PHE A 150 24.17 0.42 -0.86
N SER A 151 25.14 -0.20 -0.16
CA SER A 151 24.86 -1.21 0.86
C SER A 151 24.12 -0.60 2.06
N ALA A 152 24.58 0.56 2.55
CA ALA A 152 23.97 1.27 3.66
C ALA A 152 22.54 1.75 3.32
N CYS A 153 22.36 2.34 2.14
CA CYS A 153 21.04 2.75 1.66
C CYS A 153 20.10 1.55 1.46
N SER A 154 20.61 0.39 1.02
CA SER A 154 19.81 -0.83 0.88
C SER A 154 19.24 -1.31 2.22
N ILE A 155 20.08 -1.39 3.24
CA ILE A 155 19.66 -1.78 4.60
C ILE A 155 18.62 -0.80 5.14
N LEU A 156 18.89 0.51 5.00
CA LEU A 156 18.00 1.56 5.49
C LEU A 156 16.64 1.54 4.77
N MET A 157 16.65 1.38 3.44
CA MET A 157 15.42 1.29 2.63
C MET A 157 14.57 0.08 3.03
N VAL A 158 15.18 -1.09 3.29
CA VAL A 158 14.45 -2.28 3.75
C VAL A 158 13.82 -2.05 5.13
N ALA A 159 14.55 -1.43 6.06
CA ALA A 159 14.02 -1.11 7.39
C ALA A 159 12.82 -0.16 7.30
N LEU A 160 12.94 0.92 6.51
CA LEU A 160 11.86 1.88 6.29
C LEU A 160 10.68 1.24 5.56
N ALA A 161 10.93 0.36 4.58
CA ALA A 161 9.90 -0.37 3.86
C ALA A 161 9.04 -1.26 4.77
N CYS A 162 9.65 -1.94 5.74
CA CYS A 162 8.91 -2.75 6.72
C CYS A 162 7.89 -1.91 7.49
N TRP A 163 8.29 -0.70 7.92
CA TRP A 163 7.39 0.20 8.64
C TRP A 163 6.32 0.80 7.71
N LEU A 164 6.74 1.21 6.50
CA LEU A 164 5.85 1.84 5.53
C LEU A 164 4.81 0.85 5.00
N HIS A 165 5.17 -0.42 4.88
CA HIS A 165 4.25 -1.50 4.50
C HIS A 165 3.11 -1.67 5.51
N VAL A 166 3.39 -1.53 6.82
CA VAL A 166 2.36 -1.57 7.85
C VAL A 166 1.43 -0.37 7.70
N GLU A 167 1.99 0.83 7.55
CA GLU A 167 1.23 2.06 7.38
C GLU A 167 0.32 2.02 6.15
N PHE A 168 0.86 1.66 4.98
CA PHE A 168 0.06 1.51 3.76
C PHE A 168 -0.94 0.36 3.85
N SER A 169 -0.67 -0.61 4.72
CA SER A 169 -1.63 -1.68 4.97
C SER A 169 -2.90 -1.19 5.61
N TRP A 170 -2.78 -0.29 6.59
CA TRP A 170 -3.92 0.34 7.23
C TRP A 170 -4.71 1.26 6.27
N THR A 171 -4.05 2.03 5.41
CA THR A 171 -4.74 2.92 4.45
C THR A 171 -5.56 2.15 3.41
N LEU A 172 -5.06 1.00 2.95
CA LEU A 172 -5.79 0.12 2.04
C LEU A 172 -7.03 -0.52 2.71
N TYR A 173 -6.98 -0.79 4.03
CA TYR A 173 -8.15 -1.31 4.75
C TYR A 173 -9.29 -0.30 4.83
N GLU A 174 -8.96 1.00 4.79
CA GLU A 174 -9.90 2.10 4.98
C GLU A 174 -10.68 2.45 3.72
N HIS A 175 -10.05 2.39 2.54
CA HIS A 175 -10.65 2.85 1.28
C HIS A 175 -11.16 1.72 0.39
N VAL A 176 -10.83 0.46 0.69
CA VAL A 176 -11.14 -0.63 -0.24
C VAL A 176 -12.40 -1.39 0.16
N SER A 177 -13.37 -1.24 -0.74
CA SER A 177 -14.64 -1.97 -0.85
C SER A 177 -14.53 -3.44 -0.37
N PRO A 178 -15.56 -3.98 0.31
CA PRO A 178 -15.52 -5.30 0.94
C PRO A 178 -15.41 -6.49 -0.03
N ASP A 179 -15.51 -6.25 -1.34
CA ASP A 179 -15.39 -7.31 -2.33
C ASP A 179 -13.91 -7.76 -2.50
N VAL A 180 -13.62 -8.95 -1.97
CA VAL A 180 -12.33 -9.65 -2.10
C VAL A 180 -11.92 -9.82 -3.57
N LYS A 181 -12.89 -10.00 -4.49
CA LYS A 181 -12.61 -10.14 -5.93
C LYS A 181 -12.17 -8.82 -6.55
N MET A 182 -12.76 -7.69 -6.14
CA MET A 182 -12.31 -6.36 -6.56
C MET A 182 -10.92 -6.02 -6.02
N LYS A 183 -10.65 -6.33 -4.75
CA LYS A 183 -9.30 -6.24 -4.14
C LYS A 183 -8.26 -7.01 -4.94
N ALA A 184 -8.57 -8.27 -5.29
CA ALA A 184 -7.68 -9.10 -6.09
C ALA A 184 -7.46 -8.55 -7.50
N ARG A 185 -8.50 -7.99 -8.15
CA ARG A 185 -8.38 -7.34 -9.47
C ARG A 185 -7.49 -6.09 -9.40
N HIS A 186 -7.69 -5.24 -8.40
CA HIS A 186 -6.88 -4.04 -8.19
C HIS A 186 -5.41 -4.38 -7.88
N LEU A 187 -5.17 -5.42 -7.06
CA LEU A 187 -3.82 -5.87 -6.75
C LEU A 187 -3.07 -6.35 -8.01
N ARG A 188 -3.73 -7.12 -8.88
CA ARG A 188 -3.15 -7.58 -10.16
C ARG A 188 -2.81 -6.41 -11.08
N TYR A 189 -3.69 -5.42 -11.14
CA TYR A 189 -3.45 -4.18 -11.89
C TYR A 189 -2.22 -3.43 -11.36
N GLN A 190 -2.13 -3.23 -10.03
CA GLN A 190 -0.98 -2.59 -9.41
C GLN A 190 0.32 -3.37 -9.64
N ALA A 191 0.26 -4.71 -9.54
CA ALA A 191 1.39 -5.58 -9.82
C ALA A 191 1.87 -5.42 -11.27
N TYR A 192 0.95 -5.38 -12.24
CA TYR A 192 1.28 -5.17 -13.64
C TYR A 192 2.00 -3.83 -13.88
N LEU A 193 1.49 -2.73 -13.32
CA LEU A 193 2.14 -1.41 -13.46
C LEU A 193 3.53 -1.35 -12.83
N VAL A 194 3.73 -2.02 -11.68
CA VAL A 194 5.05 -2.12 -11.04
C VAL A 194 6.00 -2.93 -11.93
N CYS A 195 5.58 -4.11 -12.40
CA CYS A 195 6.37 -4.92 -13.33
C CYS A 195 6.75 -4.14 -14.60
N LEU A 196 5.81 -3.38 -15.18
CA LEU A 196 6.03 -2.57 -16.37
C LEU A 196 7.13 -1.51 -16.16
N LYS A 197 7.08 -0.78 -15.03
CA LYS A 197 8.10 0.22 -14.66
C LYS A 197 9.48 -0.43 -14.52
N ILE A 198 9.57 -1.54 -13.79
CA ILE A 198 10.85 -2.19 -13.51
C ILE A 198 11.42 -2.83 -14.78
N SER A 199 10.56 -3.44 -15.60
CA SER A 199 10.96 -3.98 -16.90
C SER A 199 11.57 -2.89 -17.79
N LEU A 200 10.99 -1.68 -17.79
CA LEU A 200 11.52 -0.55 -18.56
C LEU A 200 12.96 -0.19 -18.13
N LEU A 201 13.25 -0.18 -16.83
CA LEU A 201 14.60 0.07 -16.32
C LEU A 201 15.61 -0.92 -16.91
N PHE A 202 15.36 -2.22 -16.78
CA PHE A 202 16.32 -3.25 -17.23
C PHE A 202 16.48 -3.28 -18.75
N VAL A 203 15.40 -3.00 -19.50
CA VAL A 203 15.47 -2.89 -20.97
C VAL A 203 16.32 -1.69 -21.39
N ILE A 204 16.13 -0.53 -20.76
CA ILE A 204 16.94 0.66 -21.05
C ILE A 204 18.42 0.39 -20.72
N LEU A 205 18.71 -0.14 -19.53
CA LEU A 205 20.07 -0.48 -19.13
C LEU A 205 20.72 -1.47 -20.10
N PHE A 206 20.01 -2.53 -20.47
CA PHE A 206 20.51 -3.49 -21.45
C PHE A 206 20.79 -2.84 -22.82
N VAL A 207 19.85 -2.06 -23.36
CA VAL A 207 19.96 -1.46 -24.69
C VAL A 207 21.11 -0.45 -24.76
N VAL A 208 21.28 0.37 -23.71
CA VAL A 208 22.40 1.33 -23.63
C VAL A 208 23.73 0.58 -23.63
N VAL A 209 23.90 -0.40 -22.74
CA VAL A 209 25.18 -1.13 -22.62
C VAL A 209 25.48 -1.94 -23.88
N TYR A 210 24.50 -2.68 -24.39
CA TYR A 210 24.65 -3.47 -25.62
C TYR A 210 24.95 -2.59 -26.82
N GLY A 211 24.23 -1.47 -26.95
CA GLY A 211 24.39 -0.53 -28.06
C GLY A 211 25.79 0.08 -28.13
N PHE A 212 26.30 0.60 -27.00
CA PHE A 212 27.60 1.28 -26.99
C PHE A 212 28.80 0.34 -26.97
N LEU A 213 28.71 -0.84 -26.35
CA LEU A 213 29.87 -1.73 -26.23
C LEU A 213 29.94 -2.83 -27.28
N ASN A 214 28.81 -3.23 -27.85
CA ASN A 214 28.77 -4.39 -28.74
C ASN A 214 28.48 -4.03 -30.20
N VAL A 215 27.72 -2.96 -30.46
CA VAL A 215 27.31 -2.60 -31.84
C VAL A 215 27.55 -1.14 -32.22
N HIS A 216 28.27 -0.36 -31.41
CA HIS A 216 28.41 1.10 -31.63
C HIS A 216 28.96 1.47 -33.00
N TYR A 217 29.93 0.69 -33.50
CA TYR A 217 30.59 0.90 -34.78
C TYR A 217 29.96 0.06 -35.92
N GLU A 218 28.84 -0.60 -35.67
CA GLU A 218 28.15 -1.45 -36.65
C GLU A 218 26.86 -0.76 -37.10
N GLU A 219 26.89 -0.10 -38.26
CA GLU A 219 25.70 0.46 -38.89
C GLU A 219 25.03 -0.58 -39.81
N PRO A 220 23.69 -0.71 -39.83
CA PRO A 220 22.68 0.10 -39.12
C PRO A 220 22.33 -0.41 -37.71
N GLU A 221 23.01 -1.45 -37.20
CA GLU A 221 22.64 -2.12 -35.94
C GLU A 221 22.64 -1.17 -34.73
N PHE A 222 23.58 -0.22 -34.66
CA PHE A 222 23.60 0.80 -33.60
C PHE A 222 22.32 1.64 -33.59
N GLY A 223 21.95 2.21 -34.73
CA GLY A 223 20.76 3.06 -34.87
C GLY A 223 19.48 2.31 -34.55
N LEU A 224 19.36 1.07 -35.04
CA LEU A 224 18.22 0.19 -34.73
C LEU A 224 18.15 -0.15 -33.23
N THR A 225 19.29 -0.36 -32.58
CA THR A 225 19.36 -0.64 -31.14
C THR A 225 18.95 0.60 -30.33
N MET A 226 19.46 1.78 -30.67
CA MET A 226 19.12 3.03 -29.98
C MET A 226 17.65 3.43 -30.14
N ALA A 227 17.03 3.11 -31.29
CA ALA A 227 15.60 3.33 -31.52
C ALA A 227 14.70 2.55 -30.54
N ILE A 228 15.19 1.46 -29.92
CA ILE A 228 14.44 0.70 -28.92
C ILE A 228 14.18 1.53 -27.66
N LEU A 229 15.05 2.49 -27.30
CA LEU A 229 14.88 3.32 -26.10
C LEU A 229 13.59 4.15 -26.12
N PRO A 230 13.32 5.02 -27.12
CA PRO A 230 12.06 5.74 -27.20
C PRO A 230 10.87 4.79 -27.41
N ILE A 231 11.03 3.70 -28.18
CA ILE A 231 9.96 2.72 -28.40
C ILE A 231 9.54 2.06 -27.08
N ALA A 232 10.48 1.69 -26.21
CA ALA A 232 10.19 1.06 -24.93
C ALA A 232 9.42 2.01 -23.99
N VAL A 233 9.78 3.31 -23.97
CA VAL A 233 9.06 4.33 -23.18
C VAL A 233 7.65 4.53 -23.72
N ILE A 234 7.47 4.67 -25.04
CA ILE A 234 6.16 4.80 -25.68
C ILE A 234 5.30 3.56 -25.42
N GLN A 235 5.90 2.36 -25.53
CA GLN A 235 5.24 1.09 -25.29
C GLN A 235 4.78 0.96 -23.82
N ALA A 236 5.60 1.38 -22.85
CA ALA A 236 5.21 1.44 -21.45
C ALA A 236 4.08 2.46 -21.20
N GLY A 237 4.14 3.65 -21.83
CA GLY A 237 3.07 4.64 -21.75
C GLY A 237 1.75 4.14 -22.34
N LEU A 238 1.80 3.50 -23.51
CA LEU A 238 0.65 2.90 -24.17
C LEU A 238 0.05 1.77 -23.33
N ALA A 239 0.90 0.93 -22.74
CA ALA A 239 0.50 -0.13 -21.82
C ALA A 239 -0.26 0.42 -20.61
N ALA A 240 0.32 1.42 -19.93
CA ALA A 240 -0.31 2.10 -18.81
C ALA A 240 -1.66 2.75 -19.20
N TYR A 241 -1.72 3.42 -20.35
CA TYR A 241 -2.94 4.03 -20.87
C TYR A 241 -4.03 3.00 -21.22
N CYS A 242 -3.66 1.89 -21.85
CA CYS A 242 -4.62 0.88 -22.26
C CYS A 242 -5.20 0.13 -21.07
N VAL A 243 -4.40 -0.15 -20.05
CA VAL A 243 -4.85 -0.84 -18.84
C VAL A 243 -5.69 0.05 -17.93
N THR A 244 -5.39 1.36 -17.82
CA THR A 244 -6.18 2.31 -17.03
C THR A 244 -7.57 2.54 -17.64
N ASN A 245 -7.66 2.64 -18.97
CA ASN A 245 -8.90 2.91 -19.68
C ASN A 245 -9.71 1.65 -20.05
N GLU A 246 -9.19 0.46 -19.72
CA GLU A 246 -9.74 -0.85 -20.09
C GLU A 246 -9.91 -1.02 -21.62
N HIS A 247 -8.96 -0.49 -22.41
CA HIS A 247 -9.03 -0.51 -23.87
C HIS A 247 -8.55 -1.86 -24.45
N LYS A 248 -9.47 -2.81 -24.64
CA LYS A 248 -9.19 -4.19 -25.09
C LYS A 248 -8.33 -4.29 -26.35
N LYS A 249 -8.68 -3.56 -27.42
CA LYS A 249 -7.96 -3.60 -28.70
C LYS A 249 -6.50 -3.16 -28.55
N GLY A 250 -6.27 -2.10 -27.79
CA GLY A 250 -4.92 -1.59 -27.50
C GLY A 250 -4.13 -2.56 -26.63
N MET A 251 -4.81 -3.26 -25.72
CA MET A 251 -4.17 -4.25 -24.86
C MET A 251 -3.63 -5.47 -25.65
N PHE A 252 -4.33 -5.91 -26.70
CA PHE A 252 -3.79 -6.93 -27.62
C PHE A 252 -2.51 -6.47 -28.32
N VAL A 253 -2.47 -5.22 -28.78
CA VAL A 253 -1.25 -4.62 -29.38
C VAL A 253 -0.11 -4.60 -28.37
N VAL A 254 -0.37 -4.15 -27.14
CA VAL A 254 0.64 -4.11 -26.07
C VAL A 254 1.16 -5.50 -25.72
N ILE A 255 0.30 -6.52 -25.66
CA ILE A 255 0.73 -7.91 -25.43
C ILE A 255 1.64 -8.38 -26.58
N ALA A 256 1.28 -8.09 -27.83
CA ALA A 256 2.13 -8.41 -28.98
C ALA A 256 3.49 -7.70 -28.90
N LEU A 257 3.52 -6.44 -28.49
CA LEU A 257 4.76 -5.68 -28.28
C LEU A 257 5.62 -6.29 -27.15
N HIS A 258 5.01 -6.73 -26.05
CA HIS A 258 5.72 -7.45 -24.99
C HIS A 258 6.35 -8.75 -25.50
N LEU A 259 5.61 -9.52 -26.30
CA LEU A 259 6.14 -10.75 -26.92
C LEU A 259 7.27 -10.46 -27.92
N GLY A 260 7.17 -9.35 -28.68
CA GLY A 260 8.25 -8.87 -29.55
C GLY A 260 9.51 -8.52 -28.76
N LEU A 261 9.36 -7.81 -27.64
CA LEU A 261 10.47 -7.49 -26.73
C LEU A 261 11.11 -8.75 -26.12
N VAL A 262 10.28 -9.74 -25.73
CA VAL A 262 10.76 -11.06 -25.30
C VAL A 262 11.59 -11.72 -26.40
N GLY A 263 11.09 -11.74 -27.65
CA GLY A 263 11.82 -12.28 -28.79
C GLY A 263 13.16 -11.57 -29.03
N TYR A 264 13.19 -10.24 -28.92
CA TYR A 264 14.42 -9.45 -29.01
C TYR A 264 15.42 -9.82 -27.92
N LEU A 265 15.00 -9.86 -26.65
CA LEU A 265 15.88 -10.19 -25.53
C LEU A 265 16.41 -11.63 -25.62
N VAL A 266 15.57 -12.59 -26.02
CA VAL A 266 16.00 -13.97 -26.27
C VAL A 266 17.04 -14.01 -27.39
N SER A 267 16.78 -13.35 -28.52
CA SER A 267 17.74 -13.25 -29.62
C SER A 267 19.10 -12.71 -29.13
N ARG A 268 19.10 -11.64 -28.34
CA ARG A 268 20.34 -11.06 -27.84
C ARG A 268 21.06 -11.93 -26.81
N LEU A 269 20.33 -12.60 -25.92
CA LEU A 269 20.90 -13.59 -25.00
C LEU A 269 21.54 -14.76 -25.77
N THR A 270 20.90 -15.25 -26.84
CA THR A 270 21.51 -16.32 -27.66
C THR A 270 22.81 -15.89 -28.33
N ILE A 271 22.92 -14.62 -28.77
CA ILE A 271 24.16 -14.06 -29.30
C ILE A 271 25.23 -13.96 -28.21
N LEU A 272 24.87 -13.47 -27.02
CA LEU A 272 25.79 -13.33 -25.89
C LEU A 272 26.32 -14.68 -25.39
N PHE A 273 25.50 -15.73 -25.36
CA PHE A 273 25.94 -17.08 -24.98
C PHE A 273 26.54 -17.90 -26.14
N GLY A 274 26.46 -17.40 -27.37
CA GLY A 274 27.00 -18.07 -28.55
C GLY A 274 28.53 -18.16 -28.58
N LYS A 275 29.06 -18.78 -29.64
CA LYS A 275 30.50 -18.90 -29.90
C LYS A 275 31.05 -17.85 -30.89
N GLY A 276 30.20 -16.94 -31.38
CA GLY A 276 30.55 -15.94 -32.39
C GLY A 276 31.41 -14.79 -31.84
N LEU A 277 31.90 -13.92 -32.73
CA LEU A 277 32.70 -12.75 -32.34
C LEU A 277 31.97 -11.84 -31.32
N ARG A 278 30.66 -11.66 -31.51
CA ARG A 278 29.77 -10.86 -30.65
C ARG A 278 29.57 -11.43 -29.24
N SER A 279 30.00 -12.66 -28.95
CA SER A 279 29.91 -13.23 -27.60
C SER A 279 31.13 -12.92 -26.73
N LYS A 280 32.23 -12.46 -27.35
CA LYS A 280 33.46 -12.00 -26.68
C LYS A 280 33.41 -10.48 -26.47
N THR A 281 32.41 -10.02 -25.73
CA THR A 281 32.17 -8.60 -25.47
C THR A 281 32.69 -8.16 -24.10
N LEU A 282 33.00 -6.86 -24.00
CA LEU A 282 33.20 -6.15 -22.74
C LEU A 282 31.89 -6.14 -21.93
N MET A 283 32.00 -6.15 -20.59
CA MET A 283 30.86 -6.08 -19.67
C MET A 283 29.77 -7.15 -19.91
N LYS A 284 30.17 -8.33 -20.42
CA LYS A 284 29.26 -9.43 -20.75
C LYS A 284 28.35 -9.84 -19.59
N GLU A 285 28.90 -9.96 -18.38
CA GLU A 285 28.12 -10.41 -17.22
C GLU A 285 26.97 -9.45 -16.89
N GLU A 286 27.21 -8.15 -17.04
CA GLU A 286 26.21 -7.13 -16.77
C GLU A 286 25.15 -7.04 -17.88
N MET A 287 25.56 -7.17 -19.15
CA MET A 287 24.62 -7.30 -20.26
C MET A 287 23.69 -8.50 -20.08
N VAL A 288 24.25 -9.65 -19.66
CA VAL A 288 23.49 -10.88 -19.39
C VAL A 288 22.55 -10.67 -18.21
N LEU A 289 23.00 -10.05 -17.12
CA LEU A 289 22.16 -9.74 -15.96
C LEU A 289 20.94 -8.89 -16.35
N PHE A 290 21.16 -7.80 -17.09
CA PHE A 290 20.08 -6.90 -17.50
C PHE A 290 19.14 -7.55 -18.52
N ALA A 291 19.68 -8.27 -19.50
CA ALA A 291 18.86 -8.97 -20.48
C ALA A 291 18.03 -10.10 -19.84
N ALA A 292 18.60 -10.87 -18.91
CA ALA A 292 17.91 -11.96 -18.22
C ALA A 292 16.79 -11.42 -17.30
N MET A 293 17.08 -10.37 -16.53
CA MET A 293 16.07 -9.73 -15.67
C MET A 293 14.98 -9.06 -16.51
N GLY A 294 15.37 -8.33 -17.57
CA GLY A 294 14.44 -7.74 -18.53
C GLY A 294 13.55 -8.79 -19.20
N LEU A 295 14.10 -9.95 -19.55
CA LEU A 295 13.36 -11.07 -20.15
C LEU A 295 12.34 -11.63 -19.16
N PHE A 296 12.77 -11.94 -17.94
CA PHE A 296 11.90 -12.44 -16.88
C PHE A 296 10.74 -11.47 -16.63
N LEU A 297 11.03 -10.18 -16.43
CA LEU A 297 10.01 -9.16 -16.17
C LEU A 297 9.11 -8.91 -17.38
N SER A 298 9.61 -9.03 -18.61
CA SER A 298 8.80 -8.90 -19.82
C SER A 298 7.81 -10.05 -19.98
N ILE A 299 8.23 -11.29 -19.67
CA ILE A 299 7.34 -12.46 -19.65
C ILE A 299 6.26 -12.30 -18.58
N VAL A 300 6.65 -11.93 -17.36
CA VAL A 300 5.70 -11.67 -16.26
C VAL A 300 4.74 -10.54 -16.64
N SER A 301 5.22 -9.49 -17.30
CA SER A 301 4.38 -8.37 -17.76
C SER A 301 3.39 -8.81 -18.84
N ALA A 302 3.78 -9.65 -19.78
CA ALA A 302 2.87 -10.18 -20.81
C ALA A 302 1.76 -11.03 -20.19
N ILE A 303 2.09 -11.92 -19.24
CA ILE A 303 1.13 -12.74 -18.51
C ILE A 303 0.18 -11.85 -17.68
N ALA A 304 0.73 -10.90 -16.93
CA ALA A 304 -0.05 -9.97 -16.13
C ALA A 304 -0.97 -9.09 -16.99
N ALA A 305 -0.51 -8.64 -18.17
CA ALA A 305 -1.34 -7.91 -19.13
C ALA A 305 -2.52 -8.77 -19.63
N ALA A 306 -2.30 -10.03 -19.97
CA ALA A 306 -3.36 -10.95 -20.38
C ALA A 306 -4.40 -11.16 -19.25
N ILE A 307 -3.92 -11.35 -18.01
CA ILE A 307 -4.78 -11.47 -16.83
C ILE A 307 -5.58 -10.18 -16.58
N CYS A 308 -4.97 -9.01 -16.75
CA CYS A 308 -5.67 -7.73 -16.63
C CYS A 308 -6.76 -7.61 -17.71
N THR A 309 -6.44 -7.94 -18.96
CA THR A 309 -7.38 -7.92 -20.10
C THR A 309 -8.60 -8.79 -19.83
N ALA A 310 -8.39 -10.01 -19.31
CA ALA A 310 -9.47 -10.94 -18.95
C ALA A 310 -10.37 -10.43 -17.81
N ASN A 311 -9.96 -9.37 -17.11
CA ASN A 311 -10.68 -8.75 -16.01
C ASN A 311 -11.31 -7.39 -16.35
N PHE A 312 -11.20 -6.91 -17.59
CA PHE A 312 -11.85 -5.68 -18.03
C PHE A 312 -13.37 -5.77 -17.95
N ASP A 313 -14.02 -4.62 -17.79
CA ASP A 313 -15.47 -4.42 -17.62
C ASP A 313 -16.07 -5.06 -16.36
N LYS A 314 -15.24 -5.54 -15.42
CA LYS A 314 -15.69 -6.13 -14.12
C LYS A 314 -15.74 -5.10 -13.00
N GLY A 315 -15.96 -3.82 -13.34
CA GLY A 315 -16.16 -2.72 -12.39
C GLY A 315 -14.89 -2.08 -11.80
N LEU A 316 -13.69 -2.36 -12.33
CA LEU A 316 -12.43 -1.80 -11.81
C LEU A 316 -12.19 -0.35 -12.28
N LYS A 317 -12.64 0.00 -13.50
CA LYS A 317 -12.48 1.31 -14.15
C LYS A 317 -12.76 2.54 -13.26
N PRO A 318 -13.87 2.64 -12.50
CA PRO A 318 -14.14 3.82 -11.67
C PRO A 318 -13.05 4.03 -10.60
N LEU A 319 -12.57 2.93 -10.01
CA LEU A 319 -11.50 2.96 -9.00
C LEU A 319 -10.15 3.39 -9.61
N LEU A 320 -9.86 2.99 -10.85
CA LEU A 320 -8.62 3.36 -11.56
C LEU A 320 -8.59 4.84 -11.95
N LEU A 321 -9.75 5.40 -12.30
CA LEU A 321 -9.91 6.81 -12.67
C LEU A 321 -10.05 7.74 -11.45
N GLY A 322 -9.97 7.20 -10.23
CA GLY A 322 -10.15 7.97 -8.99
C GLY A 322 -11.58 8.48 -8.80
N GLN A 323 -12.56 7.83 -9.42
CA GLN A 323 -13.97 8.13 -9.19
C GLN A 323 -14.40 7.49 -7.87
N GLU A 324 -14.66 8.33 -6.86
CA GLU A 324 -15.29 7.93 -5.61
C GLU A 324 -16.55 7.07 -5.87
N PRO A 325 -16.78 5.97 -5.11
CA PRO A 325 -17.98 5.12 -5.27
C PRO A 325 -19.32 5.86 -5.11
N ARG A 326 -19.28 7.13 -4.69
CA ARG A 326 -20.42 7.98 -4.35
C ARG A 326 -21.37 8.28 -5.52
N ASN A 327 -20.94 8.07 -6.77
CA ASN A 327 -21.71 8.42 -7.98
C ASN A 327 -22.21 7.24 -8.81
N LEU A 328 -22.17 6.01 -8.30
CA LEU A 328 -22.91 4.91 -8.93
C LEU A 328 -24.40 5.08 -8.60
N ALA A 329 -25.13 5.78 -9.48
CA ALA A 329 -26.58 5.71 -9.49
C ALA A 329 -26.99 4.22 -9.50
N PRO A 330 -27.97 3.80 -8.68
CA PRO A 330 -28.48 2.45 -8.75
C PRO A 330 -28.94 2.16 -10.19
N PRO A 331 -28.78 0.92 -10.69
CA PRO A 331 -29.25 0.56 -12.02
C PRO A 331 -30.72 0.95 -12.16
N GLN A 332 -31.03 1.66 -13.26
CA GLN A 332 -32.39 2.11 -13.59
C GLN A 332 -33.31 0.88 -13.59
N GLY A 333 -34.20 0.80 -12.62
CA GLY A 333 -35.12 -0.35 -12.47
C GLY A 333 -35.52 -0.72 -11.03
N PHE A 334 -35.01 -0.04 -9.99
CA PHE A 334 -35.44 -0.29 -8.62
C PHE A 334 -36.15 0.94 -8.04
N GLU A 335 -37.43 1.10 -8.39
CA GLU A 335 -38.33 1.99 -7.65
C GLU A 335 -38.61 1.36 -6.27
N LEU A 336 -37.99 1.88 -5.21
CA LEU A 336 -38.52 1.67 -3.86
C LEU A 336 -39.83 2.46 -3.76
N THR A 337 -40.95 1.77 -3.96
CA THR A 337 -42.25 2.23 -3.48
C THR A 337 -42.15 2.46 -1.97
N ARG A 338 -42.08 3.73 -1.56
CA ARG A 338 -42.24 4.13 -0.16
C ARG A 338 -43.62 3.67 0.32
N PRO A 339 -43.76 2.92 1.42
CA PRO A 339 -45.06 2.72 2.03
C PRO A 339 -45.60 4.08 2.51
N ARG A 340 -46.90 4.33 2.29
CA ARG A 340 -47.58 5.50 2.84
C ARG A 340 -47.54 5.45 4.37
N PRO A 341 -47.42 6.59 5.06
CA PRO A 341 -47.47 6.62 6.52
C PRO A 341 -48.86 6.16 6.97
N ILE A 342 -48.90 5.12 7.80
CA ILE A 342 -50.12 4.72 8.50
C ILE A 342 -50.36 5.78 9.58
N SER A 343 -51.29 6.68 9.30
CA SER A 343 -51.87 7.57 10.29
C SER A 343 -52.74 6.75 11.24
N GLY A 344 -52.30 6.56 12.47
CA GLY A 344 -53.18 6.10 13.54
C GLY A 344 -52.55 5.12 14.51
N VAL A 345 -52.59 5.52 15.78
CA VAL A 345 -52.47 4.68 16.98
C VAL A 345 -51.04 4.32 17.40
N PHE A 346 -50.42 5.21 18.19
CA PHE A 346 -49.87 4.80 19.47
C PHE A 346 -49.99 5.95 20.47
N SER A 347 -50.88 5.77 21.45
CA SER A 347 -51.11 6.70 22.54
C SER A 347 -49.87 6.75 23.43
N ARG A 348 -49.36 7.96 23.68
CA ARG A 348 -48.37 8.25 24.73
C ARG A 348 -48.84 7.69 26.08
N PRO A 349 -48.02 6.90 26.80
CA PRO A 349 -48.10 6.89 28.25
C PRO A 349 -47.40 8.15 28.76
N GLU A 350 -48.15 9.00 29.45
CA GLU A 350 -47.60 10.05 30.29
C GLU A 350 -46.80 9.47 31.47
N ARG A 351 -45.77 10.23 31.88
CA ARG A 351 -45.00 10.11 33.13
C ARG A 351 -44.14 8.84 33.30
N MET A 352 -42.84 9.01 33.06
CA MET A 352 -41.88 8.99 34.16
C MET A 352 -40.64 9.82 33.81
N SER A 353 -40.78 11.15 33.89
CA SER A 353 -39.64 12.03 34.10
C SER A 353 -39.13 11.83 35.54
N ARG A 354 -38.12 10.99 35.72
CA ARG A 354 -37.24 11.08 36.90
C ARG A 354 -35.79 11.00 36.44
N ARG A 355 -35.12 12.13 36.64
CA ARG A 355 -33.67 12.35 36.78
C ARG A 355 -32.85 11.06 36.75
N PHE A 356 -32.14 10.86 35.65
CA PHE A 356 -30.87 10.15 35.72
C PHE A 356 -29.85 11.16 36.24
N ASP A 357 -29.52 11.08 37.52
CA ASP A 357 -28.41 11.82 38.10
C ASP A 357 -27.11 11.28 37.45
N ILE A 358 -26.48 12.16 36.65
CA ILE A 358 -25.15 12.01 36.08
C ILE A 358 -24.12 12.26 37.20
N ASP A 359 -24.11 11.39 38.22
CA ASP A 359 -23.16 11.52 39.35
C ASP A 359 -22.34 10.25 39.62
N TYR A 360 -22.47 9.22 38.78
CA TYR A 360 -21.69 7.97 38.96
C TYR A 360 -20.32 7.94 38.27
N MET A 361 -19.87 9.05 37.68
CA MET A 361 -18.56 9.16 37.00
C MET A 361 -17.45 9.75 37.89
N ALA A 362 -17.76 10.25 39.09
CA ALA A 362 -16.80 10.90 39.99
C ALA A 362 -16.51 10.05 41.24
N GLY A 363 -15.64 9.03 41.12
CA GLY A 363 -15.23 8.31 42.33
C GLY A 363 -14.30 7.11 42.17
N ARG A 364 -13.00 7.35 41.91
CA ARG A 364 -11.91 6.55 42.52
C ARG A 364 -10.53 7.19 42.27
N LYS A 365 -10.03 7.92 43.26
CA LYS A 365 -8.60 8.22 43.40
C LYS A 365 -7.91 7.06 44.14
N GLY A 366 -6.78 6.62 43.60
CA GLY A 366 -5.67 6.05 44.37
C GLY A 366 -5.58 4.52 44.50
N SER A 367 -4.71 3.90 43.71
CA SER A 367 -3.74 2.91 44.22
C SER A 367 -2.52 2.83 43.30
N LYS A 368 -1.33 2.80 43.90
CA LYS A 368 -0.01 2.80 43.25
C LYS A 368 0.43 1.38 42.86
N SER A 369 1.29 1.33 41.84
CA SER A 369 2.37 0.36 41.58
C SER A 369 1.99 -0.98 40.93
N GLN A 370 2.46 -1.21 39.70
CA GLN A 370 3.60 -2.11 39.44
C GLN A 370 4.04 -2.06 37.97
N LYS A 371 5.37 -1.94 37.76
CA LYS A 371 6.05 -2.20 36.49
C LYS A 371 6.13 -3.72 36.25
N GLY A 372 5.85 -4.16 35.03
CA GLY A 372 6.23 -5.49 34.54
C GLY A 372 5.38 -6.00 33.37
N GLY A 373 6.04 -6.29 32.24
CA GLY A 373 5.73 -7.42 31.35
C GLY A 373 4.44 -7.41 30.52
N GLN A 374 4.64 -7.44 29.19
CA GLN A 374 3.82 -8.14 28.18
C GLN A 374 2.37 -7.66 27.88
N SER A 375 2.15 -7.29 26.61
CA SER A 375 0.94 -7.51 25.79
C SER A 375 -0.42 -7.65 26.50
N LYS A 376 -1.22 -6.57 26.55
CA LYS A 376 -2.66 -6.63 26.86
C LYS A 376 -3.48 -5.91 25.79
N ALA A 377 -3.97 -6.68 24.82
CA ALA A 377 -4.93 -6.24 23.82
C ALA A 377 -6.22 -7.08 23.88
N THR A 378 -6.74 -7.47 25.06
CA THR A 378 -7.72 -8.59 25.09
C THR A 378 -8.59 -8.66 26.36
N ALA A 379 -9.57 -7.76 26.53
CA ALA A 379 -10.67 -8.02 27.46
C ALA A 379 -12.00 -7.51 26.89
N ALA A 380 -13.07 -8.26 27.14
CA ALA A 380 -14.45 -7.80 26.98
C ALA A 380 -14.83 -6.89 28.16
N VAL A 381 -15.75 -5.96 27.95
CA VAL A 381 -16.13 -4.93 28.91
C VAL A 381 -17.65 -4.88 29.06
N LEU A 382 -18.14 -4.51 30.24
CA LEU A 382 -19.55 -4.22 30.47
C LEU A 382 -19.85 -2.83 29.90
N VAL A 383 -20.76 -2.76 28.93
CA VAL A 383 -21.10 -1.51 28.23
C VAL A 383 -22.41 -0.93 28.74
N PHE A 384 -23.39 -1.79 29.02
CA PHE A 384 -24.67 -1.38 29.59
C PHE A 384 -24.97 -2.25 30.82
N PRO A 385 -24.70 -1.75 32.04
CA PRO A 385 -24.95 -2.48 33.26
C PRO A 385 -26.44 -2.81 33.46
N PRO A 386 -26.78 -3.94 34.10
CA PRO A 386 -25.88 -4.99 34.61
C PRO A 386 -25.58 -6.13 33.63
N PHE A 387 -26.12 -6.12 32.40
CA PHE A 387 -26.26 -7.36 31.61
C PHE A 387 -25.53 -7.42 30.25
N LEU A 388 -25.11 -6.30 29.66
CA LEU A 388 -24.61 -6.27 28.27
C LEU A 388 -23.09 -6.04 28.17
N PHE A 389 -22.39 -7.07 27.71
CA PHE A 389 -20.94 -7.05 27.47
C PHE A 389 -20.58 -6.90 25.98
N LEU A 390 -19.46 -6.22 25.71
CA LEU A 390 -18.83 -6.09 24.40
C LEU A 390 -17.41 -6.65 24.41
N GLY A 391 -17.05 -7.47 23.42
CA GLY A 391 -15.70 -8.02 23.34
C GLY A 391 -15.21 -8.47 21.97
N PRO A 392 -13.92 -8.86 21.89
CA PRO A 392 -13.37 -9.59 20.75
C PRO A 392 -13.81 -11.06 20.76
N CYS A 393 -13.58 -11.77 19.66
CA CYS A 393 -13.91 -13.19 19.53
C CYS A 393 -13.20 -14.08 20.57
N SER A 394 -12.01 -13.69 21.03
CA SER A 394 -11.29 -14.41 22.08
C SER A 394 -12.01 -14.42 23.43
N ALA A 395 -12.87 -13.43 23.71
CA ALA A 395 -13.67 -13.41 24.93
C ALA A 395 -14.82 -14.45 24.87
N ALA A 396 -15.36 -14.71 23.69
CA ALA A 396 -16.42 -15.70 23.47
C ALA A 396 -15.94 -17.15 23.58
N SER A 397 -14.63 -17.39 23.45
CA SER A 397 -13.99 -18.70 23.63
C SER A 397 -13.28 -18.84 24.99
N SER A 398 -13.40 -17.84 25.87
CA SER A 398 -12.75 -17.84 27.18
C SER A 398 -13.72 -18.34 28.25
N SER A 399 -13.59 -19.61 28.65
CA SER A 399 -14.37 -20.20 29.75
C SER A 399 -14.23 -19.40 31.04
N SER A 400 -12.99 -18.98 31.36
CA SER A 400 -12.72 -18.17 32.56
C SER A 400 -13.46 -16.83 32.56
N PHE A 401 -13.49 -16.13 31.43
CA PHE A 401 -14.24 -14.88 31.28
C PHE A 401 -15.74 -15.09 31.42
N LEU A 402 -16.30 -16.07 30.69
CA LEU A 402 -17.74 -16.31 30.66
C LEU A 402 -18.26 -16.73 32.04
N GLN A 403 -17.57 -17.63 32.73
CA GLN A 403 -17.94 -18.09 34.07
C GLN A 403 -17.80 -16.97 35.12
N SER A 404 -16.66 -16.25 35.12
CA SER A 404 -16.39 -15.21 36.12
C SER A 404 -17.34 -14.01 36.01
N ASN A 405 -17.88 -13.75 34.82
CA ASN A 405 -18.87 -12.69 34.60
C ASN A 405 -20.32 -13.21 34.60
N SER A 406 -20.53 -14.51 34.78
CA SER A 406 -21.84 -15.19 34.70
C SER A 406 -22.57 -14.89 33.38
N VAL A 407 -21.83 -14.88 32.26
CA VAL A 407 -22.39 -14.71 30.93
C VAL A 407 -23.01 -16.04 30.49
N THR A 408 -24.29 -16.01 30.14
CA THR A 408 -25.06 -17.22 29.78
C THR A 408 -25.43 -17.27 28.30
N SER A 409 -25.37 -16.12 27.61
CA SER A 409 -25.65 -16.02 26.18
C SER A 409 -24.55 -15.24 25.45
N VAL A 410 -24.21 -15.68 24.24
CA VAL A 410 -23.21 -15.04 23.38
C VAL A 410 -23.83 -14.77 22.01
N ILE A 411 -23.75 -13.52 21.54
CA ILE A 411 -24.18 -13.11 20.20
C ILE A 411 -22.94 -12.88 19.33
N SER A 412 -22.77 -13.75 18.35
CA SER A 412 -21.68 -13.75 17.37
C SER A 412 -22.06 -12.99 16.10
N ILE A 413 -21.51 -11.78 15.90
CA ILE A 413 -21.74 -10.95 14.73
C ILE A 413 -20.69 -11.24 13.64
N GLY A 414 -21.05 -12.13 12.70
CA GLY A 414 -20.23 -12.50 11.53
C GLY A 414 -18.92 -13.25 11.82
N SER A 415 -18.58 -13.52 13.07
CA SER A 415 -17.39 -14.30 13.48
C SER A 415 -17.80 -15.43 14.42
N THR A 416 -17.28 -16.62 14.20
CA THR A 416 -17.53 -17.78 15.08
C THR A 416 -16.42 -17.91 16.13
N PRO A 417 -16.77 -18.17 17.40
CA PRO A 417 -15.78 -18.58 18.40
C PRO A 417 -15.10 -19.89 17.97
N SER A 418 -13.83 -20.05 18.34
CA SER A 418 -13.06 -21.28 18.04
C SER A 418 -13.52 -22.46 18.88
N GLU A 419 -13.99 -22.17 20.09
CA GLU A 419 -14.49 -23.14 21.06
C GLU A 419 -15.78 -22.60 21.69
N LYS A 420 -16.77 -23.48 21.86
CA LYS A 420 -18.03 -23.19 22.56
C LYS A 420 -17.95 -23.81 23.95
N ILE A 421 -18.37 -23.06 24.96
CA ILE A 421 -18.35 -23.49 26.35
C ILE A 421 -19.71 -24.08 26.73
N ASP A 422 -19.70 -25.21 27.41
CA ASP A 422 -20.92 -25.87 27.89
C ASP A 422 -21.70 -24.97 28.87
N GLY A 423 -23.02 -24.99 28.78
CA GLY A 423 -23.91 -24.15 29.58
C GLY A 423 -24.08 -22.70 29.07
N VAL A 424 -23.44 -22.33 27.95
CA VAL A 424 -23.61 -21.03 27.30
C VAL A 424 -24.37 -21.18 25.98
N THR A 425 -25.38 -20.34 25.78
CA THR A 425 -26.18 -20.32 24.54
C THR A 425 -25.53 -19.40 23.52
N TYR A 426 -25.25 -19.91 22.31
CA TYR A 426 -24.59 -19.15 21.25
C TYR A 426 -25.57 -18.83 20.11
N HIS A 427 -25.78 -17.54 19.85
CA HIS A 427 -26.56 -17.02 18.74
C HIS A 427 -25.63 -16.48 17.67
N ARG A 428 -25.96 -16.69 16.39
CA ARG A 428 -25.17 -16.21 15.25
C ARG A 428 -26.00 -15.28 14.38
N ILE A 429 -25.49 -14.08 14.18
CA ILE A 429 -26.04 -13.10 13.23
C ILE A 429 -25.02 -12.91 12.12
N SER A 430 -25.43 -13.20 10.88
CA SER A 430 -24.55 -13.11 9.72
C SER A 430 -24.42 -11.66 9.27
N MET A 431 -23.25 -11.07 9.46
CA MET A 431 -22.98 -9.69 9.08
C MET A 431 -21.51 -9.51 8.69
N VAL A 432 -21.28 -8.94 7.51
CA VAL A 432 -19.94 -8.60 7.03
C VAL A 432 -19.59 -7.19 7.50
N ASP A 433 -18.31 -6.97 7.85
CA ASP A 433 -17.82 -5.64 8.25
C ASP A 433 -17.62 -4.77 7.01
N SER A 434 -18.72 -4.26 6.49
CA SER A 434 -18.80 -3.54 5.22
C SER A 434 -19.62 -2.26 5.39
N PRO A 435 -19.18 -1.11 4.85
CA PRO A 435 -20.00 0.10 4.82
C PRO A 435 -21.37 -0.07 4.14
N SER A 436 -21.49 -1.02 3.20
CA SER A 436 -22.73 -1.32 2.48
C SER A 436 -23.59 -2.42 3.10
N ALA A 437 -23.11 -3.10 4.15
CA ALA A 437 -23.92 -4.12 4.80
C ALA A 437 -25.05 -3.45 5.60
N SER A 438 -26.28 -3.89 5.37
CA SER A 438 -27.45 -3.40 6.12
C SER A 438 -27.34 -3.79 7.59
N ILE A 439 -27.56 -2.81 8.49
CA ILE A 439 -27.51 -3.03 9.93
C ILE A 439 -28.89 -3.29 10.54
N SER A 440 -29.99 -2.89 9.89
CA SER A 440 -31.33 -2.86 10.48
C SER A 440 -31.84 -4.23 10.94
N GLU A 441 -31.79 -5.25 10.07
CA GLU A 441 -32.21 -6.61 10.41
C GLU A 441 -31.33 -7.23 11.51
N SER A 442 -30.03 -6.95 11.46
CA SER A 442 -29.08 -7.44 12.47
C SER A 442 -29.29 -6.77 13.83
N ILE A 443 -29.69 -5.50 13.86
CA ILE A 443 -30.05 -4.78 15.08
C ILE A 443 -31.30 -5.39 15.69
N GLU A 444 -32.37 -5.58 14.92
CA GLU A 444 -33.62 -6.15 15.45
C GLU A 444 -33.44 -7.57 15.98
N LEU A 445 -32.74 -8.44 15.24
CA LEU A 445 -32.44 -9.80 15.69
C LEU A 445 -31.63 -9.81 16.98
N ALA A 446 -30.60 -8.97 17.08
CA ALA A 446 -29.80 -8.87 18.28
C ALA A 446 -30.59 -8.30 19.45
N ALA A 447 -31.42 -7.27 19.20
CA ALA A 447 -32.23 -6.61 20.21
C ALA A 447 -33.18 -7.59 20.87
N ASN A 448 -33.90 -8.41 20.09
CA ASN A 448 -34.82 -9.41 20.63
C ASN A 448 -34.10 -10.42 21.55
N ILE A 449 -32.92 -10.91 21.15
CA ILE A 449 -32.13 -11.83 21.98
C ILE A 449 -31.64 -11.13 23.26
N ILE A 450 -31.20 -9.87 23.16
CA ILE A 450 -30.73 -9.11 24.32
C ILE A 450 -31.89 -8.89 25.30
N ASP A 451 -33.08 -8.54 24.80
CA ASP A 451 -34.29 -8.33 25.61
C ASP A 451 -34.71 -9.61 26.33
N GLU A 452 -34.72 -10.77 25.64
CA GLU A 452 -35.01 -12.08 26.24
C GLU A 452 -34.03 -12.43 27.37
N VAL A 453 -32.73 -12.27 27.12
CA VAL A 453 -31.70 -12.57 28.13
C VAL A 453 -31.80 -11.61 29.31
N ALA A 454 -32.08 -10.33 29.07
CA ALA A 454 -32.25 -9.34 30.13
C ALA A 454 -33.51 -9.61 30.98
N ALA A 455 -34.62 -10.02 30.37
CA ALA A 455 -35.87 -10.34 31.07
C ALA A 455 -35.71 -11.51 32.05
N GLU A 456 -34.83 -12.46 31.75
CA GLU A 456 -34.48 -13.58 32.62
C GLU A 456 -33.43 -13.22 33.70
N GLY A 457 -33.01 -11.95 33.79
CA GLY A 457 -31.96 -11.52 34.71
C GLY A 457 -30.57 -12.08 34.38
N ARG A 458 -30.39 -12.55 33.15
CA ARG A 458 -29.15 -13.16 32.66
C ARG A 458 -28.28 -12.13 31.94
N LYS A 459 -27.02 -12.51 31.65
CA LYS A 459 -26.02 -11.64 31.01
C LYS A 459 -25.63 -12.15 29.63
N VAL A 460 -25.40 -11.21 28.72
CA VAL A 460 -25.08 -11.46 27.31
C VAL A 460 -23.76 -10.80 26.89
N LEU A 461 -22.96 -11.53 26.11
CA LEU A 461 -21.78 -10.99 25.41
C LEU A 461 -22.08 -10.83 23.92
N VAL A 462 -21.95 -9.62 23.40
CA VAL A 462 -21.98 -9.36 21.95
C VAL A 462 -20.55 -9.19 21.45
N HIS A 463 -20.15 -9.99 20.45
CA HIS A 463 -18.80 -9.94 19.89
C HIS A 463 -18.80 -9.99 18.37
N CYS A 464 -17.69 -9.51 17.80
CA CYS A 464 -17.31 -9.80 16.42
C CYS A 464 -15.88 -10.35 16.43
N SER A 465 -15.07 -10.08 15.40
CA SER A 465 -13.66 -10.51 15.38
C SER A 465 -12.83 -9.76 16.45
N ALA A 466 -12.70 -8.43 16.32
CA ALA A 466 -11.87 -7.61 17.22
C ALA A 466 -12.68 -6.81 18.27
N GLY A 467 -14.00 -6.79 18.16
CA GLY A 467 -14.85 -5.94 19.00
C GLY A 467 -14.65 -4.44 18.72
N ILE A 468 -14.49 -4.08 17.43
CA ILE A 468 -14.17 -2.71 16.99
C ILE A 468 -15.30 -2.07 16.19
N SER A 469 -15.90 -2.79 15.21
CA SER A 469 -16.87 -2.20 14.28
C SER A 469 -18.26 -2.84 14.33
N ARG A 470 -18.42 -4.10 13.88
CA ARG A 470 -19.73 -4.79 13.84
C ARG A 470 -20.45 -4.87 15.19
N SER A 471 -19.85 -5.50 16.20
CA SER A 471 -20.51 -5.67 17.50
C SER A 471 -20.88 -4.36 18.21
N PRO A 472 -20.01 -3.31 18.25
CA PRO A 472 -20.44 -2.03 18.82
C PRO A 472 -21.49 -1.31 17.99
N THR A 473 -21.54 -1.51 16.66
CA THR A 473 -22.63 -0.97 15.82
C THR A 473 -23.98 -1.56 16.23
N ILE A 474 -24.03 -2.88 16.43
CA ILE A 474 -25.24 -3.58 16.86
C ILE A 474 -25.65 -3.15 18.28
N ILE A 475 -24.70 -3.01 19.20
CA ILE A 475 -24.98 -2.50 20.55
C ILE A 475 -25.50 -1.06 20.48
N ALA A 476 -24.92 -0.18 19.66
CA ALA A 476 -25.40 1.19 19.51
C ALA A 476 -26.85 1.21 19.00
N GLY A 477 -27.16 0.41 17.97
CA GLY A 477 -28.51 0.27 17.45
C GLY A 477 -29.52 -0.25 18.49
N TYR A 478 -29.12 -1.22 19.32
CA TYR A 478 -29.94 -1.70 20.45
C TYR A 478 -30.20 -0.59 21.48
N LEU A 479 -29.17 0.15 21.87
CA LEU A 479 -29.30 1.26 22.83
C LEU A 479 -30.23 2.36 22.29
N MET A 480 -30.21 2.62 20.99
CA MET A 480 -31.11 3.59 20.36
C MET A 480 -32.56 3.07 20.32
N THR A 481 -32.77 1.87 19.80
CA THR A 481 -34.11 1.32 19.54
C THR A 481 -34.85 0.83 20.78
N ARG A 482 -34.14 0.26 21.76
CA ARG A 482 -34.74 -0.33 22.98
C ARG A 482 -34.55 0.54 24.23
N GLN A 483 -33.46 1.30 24.32
CA GLN A 483 -33.18 2.16 25.47
C GLN A 483 -33.44 3.65 25.19
N GLY A 484 -33.81 4.02 23.95
CA GLY A 484 -34.16 5.39 23.58
C GLY A 484 -33.00 6.39 23.64
N LEU A 485 -31.75 5.91 23.61
CA LEU A 485 -30.58 6.77 23.64
C LEU A 485 -30.31 7.37 22.25
N PRO A 486 -30.04 8.68 22.13
CA PRO A 486 -29.59 9.24 20.86
C PRO A 486 -28.22 8.65 20.49
N LEU A 487 -27.90 8.60 19.19
CA LEU A 487 -26.68 7.97 18.67
C LEU A 487 -25.41 8.44 19.39
N LYS A 488 -25.29 9.76 19.63
CA LYS A 488 -24.12 10.34 20.32
C LYS A 488 -23.97 9.77 21.74
N ALA A 489 -25.07 9.62 22.48
CA ALA A 489 -25.04 9.05 23.83
C ALA A 489 -24.75 7.54 23.81
N ALA A 490 -25.34 6.82 22.86
CA ALA A 490 -25.10 5.39 22.68
C ALA A 490 -23.60 5.11 22.38
N LEU A 491 -23.01 5.85 21.44
CA LEU A 491 -21.58 5.73 21.12
C LEU A 491 -20.69 6.22 22.28
N ALA A 492 -21.08 7.27 23.01
CA ALA A 492 -20.35 7.73 24.19
C ALA A 492 -20.23 6.64 25.26
N ALA A 493 -21.32 5.94 25.56
CA ALA A 493 -21.32 4.83 26.52
C ALA A 493 -20.39 3.69 26.07
N ILE A 494 -20.46 3.31 24.79
CA ILE A 494 -19.65 2.24 24.22
C ILE A 494 -18.17 2.61 24.19
N VAL A 495 -17.83 3.80 23.70
CA VAL A 495 -16.44 4.27 23.56
C VAL A 495 -15.79 4.50 24.93
N SER A 496 -16.53 5.02 25.91
CA SER A 496 -16.03 5.19 27.27
C SER A 496 -15.68 3.83 27.90
N ALA A 497 -16.49 2.80 27.67
CA ALA A 497 -16.19 1.44 28.14
C ALA A 497 -15.07 0.77 27.34
N ARG A 498 -14.97 1.03 26.03
CA ARG A 498 -13.97 0.45 25.12
C ARG A 498 -13.45 1.49 24.12
N PRO A 499 -12.36 2.21 24.45
CA PRO A 499 -11.83 3.29 23.59
C PRO A 499 -11.37 2.86 22.20
N THR A 500 -11.16 1.56 21.96
CA THR A 500 -10.79 1.02 20.64
C THR A 500 -11.96 0.90 19.67
N VAL A 501 -13.21 1.07 20.13
CA VAL A 501 -14.42 0.97 19.29
C VAL A 501 -14.44 2.06 18.22
N CYS A 502 -14.49 1.62 16.96
CA CYS A 502 -14.53 2.46 15.78
C CYS A 502 -15.37 1.76 14.70
N PRO A 503 -16.71 1.90 14.73
CA PRO A 503 -17.57 1.46 13.63
C PRO A 503 -17.08 2.02 12.30
N ASN A 504 -17.25 1.23 11.24
CA ASN A 504 -16.92 1.72 9.91
C ASN A 504 -17.86 2.90 9.52
N PRO A 505 -17.45 3.77 8.60
CA PRO A 505 -18.21 4.96 8.21
C PRO A 505 -19.63 4.68 7.71
N GLY A 506 -19.82 3.59 6.96
CA GLY A 506 -21.16 3.23 6.46
C GLY A 506 -22.11 2.79 7.57
N PHE A 507 -21.60 2.14 8.62
CA PHE A 507 -22.37 1.85 9.83
C PHE A 507 -22.73 3.12 10.59
N ILE A 508 -21.80 4.09 10.70
CA ILE A 508 -22.11 5.40 11.30
C ILE A 508 -23.21 6.10 10.49
N GLY A 509 -23.13 6.12 9.16
CA GLY A 509 -24.17 6.73 8.31
C GLY A 509 -25.54 6.06 8.45
N GLN A 510 -25.58 4.73 8.53
CA GLN A 510 -26.84 4.00 8.77
C GLN A 510 -27.39 4.25 10.18
N LEU A 511 -26.52 4.30 11.21
CA LEU A 511 -26.93 4.66 12.56
C LEU A 511 -27.44 6.10 12.65
N ARG A 512 -26.85 7.06 11.92
CA ARG A 512 -27.36 8.43 11.85
C ARG A 512 -28.73 8.51 11.19
N SER A 513 -28.94 7.72 10.14
CA SER A 513 -30.26 7.62 9.50
C SER A 513 -31.29 7.08 10.49
N LEU A 514 -30.92 6.05 11.27
CA LEU A 514 -31.76 5.52 12.34
C LEU A 514 -32.01 6.55 13.47
N ASP A 515 -31.00 7.33 13.85
CA ASP A 515 -31.12 8.40 14.86
C ASP A 515 -32.11 9.48 14.39
N GLN A 516 -32.04 9.83 13.11
CA GLN A 516 -32.96 10.78 12.49
C GLN A 516 -34.39 10.25 12.46
N ASP A 517 -34.58 8.97 12.17
CA ASP A 517 -35.91 8.32 12.18
C ASP A 517 -36.51 8.22 13.59
N LEU A 518 -35.68 7.99 14.62
CA LEU A 518 -36.12 7.82 16.01
C LEU A 518 -36.25 9.13 16.80
N HIS A 519 -35.36 10.10 16.55
CA HIS A 519 -35.20 11.30 17.38
C HIS A 519 -35.31 12.62 16.59
N GLY A 520 -35.41 12.58 15.26
CA GLY A 520 -35.65 13.76 14.41
C GLY A 520 -34.46 14.69 14.19
N HIS A 521 -33.32 14.46 14.86
CA HIS A 521 -32.10 15.25 14.73
C HIS A 521 -30.85 14.36 14.82
N ASP A 522 -29.82 14.71 14.05
CA ASP A 522 -28.49 14.08 14.13
C ASP A 522 -27.60 14.85 15.11
N TYR A 523 -27.28 14.21 16.23
CA TYR A 523 -26.48 14.82 17.29
C TYR A 523 -24.97 14.56 17.17
N LEU A 524 -24.53 13.64 16.29
CA LEU A 524 -23.12 13.19 16.25
C LEU A 524 -22.20 14.20 15.55
N GLY A 525 -22.70 14.92 14.53
CA GLY A 525 -22.00 16.02 13.86
C GLY A 525 -20.72 15.63 13.10
N VAL A 526 -20.41 14.34 13.00
CA VAL A 526 -19.27 13.80 12.25
C VAL A 526 -19.69 12.61 11.39
N ASP A 527 -19.13 12.51 10.19
CA ASP A 527 -19.36 11.37 9.29
C ASP A 527 -18.58 10.12 9.72
N GLU A 528 -17.49 10.31 10.47
CA GLU A 528 -16.59 9.25 10.93
C GLU A 528 -16.06 9.55 12.34
N LEU A 529 -15.84 8.51 13.15
CA LEU A 529 -15.20 8.68 14.45
C LEU A 529 -13.69 8.93 14.31
N PRO A 530 -13.09 9.80 15.15
CA PRO A 530 -11.65 10.03 15.13
C PRO A 530 -10.84 8.74 15.28
N ARG A 531 -9.71 8.65 14.56
CA ARG A 531 -8.89 7.42 14.50
C ARG A 531 -8.16 7.14 15.80
N ARG A 532 -7.66 8.18 16.48
CA ARG A 532 -7.00 8.04 17.78
C ARG A 532 -8.05 7.89 18.87
N ALA A 533 -7.81 6.96 19.79
CA ALA A 533 -8.73 6.73 20.91
C ALA A 533 -8.92 7.98 21.79
N GLU A 534 -7.86 8.78 21.98
CA GLU A 534 -7.88 10.03 22.74
C GLU A 534 -8.81 11.07 22.10
N ASP A 535 -8.67 11.31 20.79
CA ASP A 535 -9.53 12.24 20.05
C ASP A 535 -11.00 11.79 20.05
N ARG A 536 -11.22 10.47 19.98
CA ARG A 536 -12.56 9.87 20.03
C ARG A 536 -13.22 10.03 21.39
N LEU A 537 -12.48 9.82 22.47
CA LEU A 537 -12.94 10.13 23.83
C LEU A 537 -13.21 11.64 23.97
N GLY A 538 -12.38 12.49 23.38
CA GLY A 538 -12.56 13.94 23.29
C GLY A 538 -13.90 14.36 22.67
N LEU A 539 -14.30 13.71 21.58
CA LEU A 539 -15.58 13.97 20.89
C LEU A 539 -16.79 13.79 21.81
N PHE A 540 -16.73 12.85 22.75
CA PHE A 540 -17.84 12.53 23.65
C PHE A 540 -17.74 13.22 25.02
N THR A 541 -16.58 13.80 25.37
CA THR A 541 -16.36 14.51 26.65
C THR A 541 -16.59 16.01 26.56
N GLN A 542 -16.49 16.62 25.37
CA GLN A 542 -16.66 18.07 25.21
C GLN A 542 -18.11 18.57 25.36
N ALA A 543 -19.10 17.68 25.34
CA ALA A 543 -20.52 18.05 25.39
C ALA A 543 -21.03 18.44 26.80
N GLU A 544 -20.30 18.15 27.88
CA GLU A 544 -20.71 18.52 29.25
C GLU A 544 -20.50 20.03 29.56
N LYS A 545 -19.78 20.77 28.71
CA LYS A 545 -19.50 22.20 28.95
C LYS A 545 -20.46 23.18 28.30
N GLU A 546 -21.34 22.73 27.41
CA GLU A 546 -22.25 23.61 26.65
C GLU A 546 -23.68 23.66 27.23
N THR A 547 -23.99 22.89 28.27
CA THR A 547 -25.31 22.87 28.92
C THR A 547 -25.40 23.61 30.27
N ASP A 548 -24.36 24.34 30.65
CA ASP A 548 -24.30 25.11 31.91
C ASP A 548 -24.09 26.62 31.68
N GLY A 549 -24.58 27.14 30.54
CA GLY A 549 -24.52 28.55 30.14
C GLY A 549 -25.88 29.20 30.02
#